data_AF-A0A915L2R5-F1
#
_entry.id   AF-A0A915L2R5-F1
#
_cell.length_a   1.000
_cell.length_b   1.000
_cell.length_c   1.000
_cell.angle_alpha   90.00
_cell.angle_beta   90.00
_cell.angle_gamma   90.00
#
_symmetry.space_group_name_H-M   'P 1'
#
loop_
_entity.id
_entity.type
_entity.pdbx_description
1 polymer ?
#
loop_
_entity_poly.entity_id
_entity_poly.type
_entity_poly.pdbx_seq_one_letter_code
_entity_poly.pdbx_strand_id
1 'polypeptide(L)'
;MANKGQGSKVPAPVTIWRTYMVANEWNELQSYRKTSHILQMLTMLLLLKTSSVIKYKQNYPDFLNFIVTEIRTCLSSQVSCLEALTILEPGTTFWRPPVEFRDSRISRFAVTTFLYFLVAFSQWFLNVLIVESALVDHFRNFVDLCSVSNISVLILQQQQFGFYIHGRSVHGYADTNMQEMNDMLKNEKESRCPKRGLENDSDVQTFMVCLPNALRQQMDNCIMQNNMQNITGTDKHEEVANKVKVCNELNKILTSFIEHDSQQHANYMIKDRTMVECLLDMEFQDTSSKGVFYRDPSDSAHTKASIYGNEFTQILFELTLFCAIDLLARDFVLSTVLSYAIVSILKYTPSKTLSIGPSTRHNRNSRIPEANGYQMKIYDIFHS
;
A
#
# COMPACT_ATOMS: atom_id res chain seq x y z
N MET A 1 47.36 -30.73 10.65
CA MET A 1 46.14 -30.22 9.97
C MET A 1 46.12 -28.72 10.20
N ALA A 2 46.49 -27.94 9.17
CA ALA A 2 46.67 -26.49 9.29
C ALA A 2 45.31 -25.80 9.31
N ASN A 3 45.10 -25.00 10.36
CA ASN A 3 43.98 -24.09 10.54
C ASN A 3 44.04 -23.04 9.42
N LYS A 4 43.27 -23.22 8.34
CA LYS A 4 43.07 -22.18 7.33
C LYS A 4 42.22 -21.11 7.98
N GLY A 5 42.88 -20.05 8.45
CA GLY A 5 42.21 -18.82 8.84
C GLY A 5 41.29 -18.38 7.70
N GLN A 6 40.00 -18.32 7.99
CA GLN A 6 39.04 -17.61 7.15
C GLN A 6 39.49 -16.15 7.15
N GLY A 7 40.21 -15.74 6.11
CA GLY A 7 40.43 -14.33 5.86
C GLY A 7 39.06 -13.68 5.74
N SER A 8 38.79 -12.68 6.58
CA SER A 8 37.59 -11.85 6.49
C SER A 8 37.52 -11.32 5.05
N LYS A 9 36.61 -11.87 4.25
CA LYS A 9 36.33 -11.35 2.91
C LYS A 9 35.91 -9.90 3.11
N VAL A 10 36.64 -8.97 2.49
CA VAL A 10 36.24 -7.56 2.46
C VAL A 10 34.84 -7.51 1.83
N PRO A 11 33.85 -6.85 2.46
CA PRO A 11 32.50 -6.80 1.91
C PRO A 11 32.57 -6.16 0.53
N ALA A 12 32.09 -6.90 -0.47
CA ALA A 12 32.01 -6.40 -1.85
C ALA A 12 31.03 -5.21 -1.90
N PRO A 13 31.30 -4.20 -2.74
CA PRO A 13 30.38 -3.08 -2.90
C PRO A 13 29.02 -3.59 -3.39
N VAL A 14 27.94 -2.93 -2.95
CA VAL A 14 26.59 -3.35 -3.34
C VAL A 14 26.42 -3.20 -4.86
N THR A 15 25.96 -4.27 -5.50
CA THR A 15 25.73 -4.28 -6.95
C THR A 15 24.48 -3.47 -7.28
N ILE A 16 24.52 -2.72 -8.38
CA ILE A 16 23.36 -1.93 -8.86
C ILE A 16 22.13 -2.80 -9.10
N TRP A 17 22.33 -4.08 -9.44
CA TRP A 17 21.26 -5.04 -9.66
C TRP A 17 20.46 -5.33 -8.40
N ARG A 18 21.11 -5.40 -7.22
CA ARG A 18 20.42 -5.57 -5.93
C ARG A 18 19.52 -4.37 -5.65
N THR A 19 20.01 -3.15 -5.86
CA THR A 19 19.23 -1.90 -5.74
C THR A 19 18.05 -1.89 -6.70
N TYR A 20 18.29 -2.28 -7.95
CA TYR A 20 17.26 -2.34 -8.98
C TYR A 20 16.16 -3.35 -8.64
N MET A 21 16.51 -4.55 -8.16
CA MET A 21 15.53 -5.55 -7.74
C MET A 21 14.67 -5.05 -6.57
N VAL A 22 15.29 -4.51 -5.52
CA VAL A 22 14.56 -3.94 -4.37
C VAL A 22 13.66 -2.79 -4.83
N ALA A 23 14.14 -1.90 -5.71
CA ALA A 23 13.34 -0.81 -6.25
C ALA A 23 12.14 -1.30 -7.08
N ASN A 24 12.34 -2.34 -7.90
CA ASN A 24 11.27 -2.91 -8.72
C ASN A 24 10.18 -3.52 -7.85
N GLU A 25 10.56 -4.33 -6.87
CA GLU A 25 9.62 -4.96 -5.93
C GLU A 25 8.85 -3.92 -5.12
N TRP A 26 9.52 -2.86 -4.65
CA TRP A 26 8.84 -1.75 -3.98
C TRP A 26 7.81 -1.07 -4.89
N ASN A 27 8.16 -0.84 -6.15
CA ASN A 27 7.25 -0.23 -7.12
C ASN A 27 6.02 -1.10 -7.41
N GLU A 28 6.17 -2.44 -7.45
CA GLU A 28 5.05 -3.36 -7.59
C GLU A 28 4.11 -3.27 -6.38
N LEU A 29 4.66 -3.25 -5.16
CA LEU A 29 3.92 -3.16 -3.90
C LEU A 29 3.14 -1.86 -3.72
N GLN A 30 3.59 -0.75 -4.31
CA GLN A 30 2.86 0.53 -4.23
C GLN A 30 1.45 0.46 -4.81
N SER A 31 1.25 -0.38 -5.83
CA SER A 31 -0.02 -0.55 -6.53
C SER A 31 -0.91 -1.65 -5.95
N TYR A 32 -0.37 -2.43 -5.02
CA TYR A 32 -1.06 -3.56 -4.41
C TYR A 32 -2.23 -3.08 -3.54
N ARG A 33 -3.41 -3.70 -3.73
CA ARG A 33 -4.64 -3.34 -3.01
C ARG A 33 -5.28 -4.58 -2.39
N LYS A 34 -5.90 -4.36 -1.21
CA LYS A 34 -6.73 -5.38 -0.55
C LYS A 34 -8.05 -5.57 -1.25
N THR A 35 -8.65 -4.54 -1.82
CA THR A 35 -9.99 -4.62 -2.42
C THR A 35 -9.98 -4.37 -3.93
N SER A 36 -10.80 -5.15 -4.65
CA SER A 36 -10.99 -4.98 -6.09
C SER A 36 -12.11 -3.99 -6.36
N HIS A 37 -11.76 -2.82 -6.89
CA HIS A 37 -12.73 -1.78 -7.24
C HIS A 37 -13.78 -2.27 -8.26
N ILE A 38 -13.37 -3.12 -9.22
CA ILE A 38 -14.28 -3.69 -10.22
C ILE A 38 -15.33 -4.56 -9.54
N LEU A 39 -14.90 -5.46 -8.65
CA LEU A 39 -15.79 -6.35 -7.93
C LEU A 39 -16.73 -5.53 -7.02
N GLN A 40 -16.20 -4.51 -6.33
CA GLN A 40 -16.99 -3.60 -5.50
C GLN A 40 -18.13 -2.95 -6.31
N MET A 41 -17.82 -2.33 -7.44
CA MET A 41 -18.82 -1.66 -8.29
C MET A 41 -19.86 -2.64 -8.87
N LEU A 42 -19.42 -3.81 -9.32
CA LEU A 42 -20.31 -4.83 -9.90
C LEU A 42 -21.28 -5.39 -8.85
N THR A 43 -20.78 -5.75 -7.67
CA THR A 43 -21.61 -6.24 -6.58
C THR A 43 -22.56 -5.16 -6.07
N MET A 44 -22.11 -3.91 -5.97
CA MET A 44 -22.98 -2.79 -5.60
C MET A 44 -24.12 -2.57 -6.61
N LEU A 45 -23.82 -2.59 -7.90
CA LEU A 45 -24.84 -2.47 -8.93
C LEU A 45 -25.88 -3.59 -8.85
N LEU A 46 -25.43 -4.84 -8.62
CA LEU A 46 -26.32 -5.98 -8.46
C LEU A 46 -27.24 -5.82 -7.24
N LEU A 47 -26.69 -5.49 -6.06
CA LEU A 47 -27.45 -5.35 -4.81
C LEU A 47 -28.43 -4.16 -4.84
N LEU A 48 -28.04 -3.04 -5.43
CA LEU A 48 -28.90 -1.85 -5.55
C LEU A 48 -30.01 -2.07 -6.58
N LYS A 49 -29.74 -2.82 -7.66
CA LYS A 49 -30.77 -3.17 -8.65
C LYS A 49 -31.75 -4.20 -8.10
N THR A 50 -31.29 -5.23 -7.38
CA THR A 50 -32.18 -6.22 -6.77
C THR A 50 -33.07 -5.60 -5.69
N SER A 51 -32.53 -4.74 -4.82
CA SER A 51 -33.35 -4.01 -3.83
C SER A 51 -34.40 -3.08 -4.46
N SER A 52 -34.08 -2.45 -5.60
CA SER A 52 -35.04 -1.66 -6.37
C SER A 52 -36.16 -2.53 -6.98
N VAL A 53 -35.82 -3.73 -7.48
CA VAL A 53 -36.79 -4.71 -8.01
C VAL A 53 -37.68 -5.26 -6.88
N ILE A 54 -37.13 -5.48 -5.69
CA ILE A 54 -37.91 -5.93 -4.52
C ILE A 54 -38.94 -4.87 -4.10
N LYS A 55 -38.58 -3.57 -4.11
CA LYS A 55 -39.55 -2.47 -3.90
C LYS A 55 -40.68 -2.51 -4.93
N TYR A 56 -40.36 -2.76 -6.20
CA TYR A 56 -41.36 -2.88 -7.26
C TYR A 56 -42.28 -4.11 -7.07
N LYS A 57 -41.73 -5.25 -6.63
CA LYS A 57 -42.48 -6.47 -6.27
C LYS A 57 -43.48 -6.24 -5.13
N GLN A 58 -43.12 -5.43 -4.15
CA GLN A 58 -43.97 -5.14 -3.00
C GLN A 58 -45.08 -4.12 -3.31
N ASN A 59 -44.84 -3.21 -4.27
CA ASN A 59 -45.84 -2.22 -4.69
C ASN A 59 -46.81 -2.75 -5.76
N TYR A 60 -46.44 -3.77 -6.54
CA TYR A 60 -47.28 -4.39 -7.57
C TYR A 60 -47.15 -5.92 -7.55
N PRO A 61 -47.76 -6.61 -6.56
CA PRO A 61 -47.66 -8.08 -6.46
C PRO A 61 -48.27 -8.80 -7.68
N ASP A 62 -49.31 -8.24 -8.30
CA ASP A 62 -50.06 -8.89 -9.38
C ASP A 62 -49.34 -8.87 -10.74
N PHE A 63 -48.64 -7.76 -11.06
CA PHE A 63 -47.92 -7.61 -12.33
C PHE A 63 -46.68 -8.50 -12.41
N LEU A 64 -45.97 -8.67 -11.29
CA LEU A 64 -44.83 -9.58 -11.24
C LEU A 64 -45.24 -11.04 -11.07
N ASN A 65 -46.40 -11.35 -10.48
CA ASN A 65 -46.93 -12.71 -10.52
C ASN A 65 -47.26 -13.14 -11.96
N PHE A 66 -47.74 -12.25 -12.83
CA PHE A 66 -47.92 -12.54 -14.26
C PHE A 66 -46.58 -12.87 -14.97
N ILE A 67 -45.55 -12.03 -14.76
CA ILE A 67 -44.19 -12.24 -15.33
C ILE A 67 -43.49 -13.48 -14.73
N VAL A 68 -43.58 -13.68 -13.42
CA VAL A 68 -42.97 -14.82 -12.71
C VAL A 68 -43.70 -16.11 -13.08
N THR A 69 -45.00 -16.08 -13.36
CA THR A 69 -45.73 -17.27 -13.82
C THR A 69 -45.31 -17.64 -15.25
N GLU A 70 -45.13 -16.66 -16.14
CA GLU A 70 -44.58 -16.84 -17.50
C GLU A 70 -43.13 -17.38 -17.50
N ILE A 71 -42.28 -16.88 -16.58
CA ILE A 71 -40.90 -17.37 -16.44
C ILE A 71 -40.87 -18.75 -15.74
N ARG A 72 -41.76 -18.98 -14.77
CA ARG A 72 -41.90 -20.27 -14.05
C ARG A 72 -42.43 -21.38 -14.97
N THR A 73 -43.28 -21.05 -15.95
CA THR A 73 -43.66 -21.99 -17.03
C THR A 73 -42.50 -22.31 -17.96
N CYS A 74 -41.50 -21.44 -18.05
CA CYS A 74 -40.32 -21.64 -18.90
C CYS A 74 -39.15 -22.37 -18.20
N LEU A 75 -39.16 -22.48 -16.86
CA LEU A 75 -38.02 -22.96 -16.05
C LEU A 75 -38.39 -24.00 -14.98
N SER A 76 -39.45 -24.77 -15.17
CA SER A 76 -39.80 -25.85 -14.24
C SER A 76 -39.11 -27.18 -14.58
N SER A 77 -37.90 -27.35 -14.04
CA SER A 77 -37.47 -28.65 -13.52
C SER A 77 -36.66 -28.42 -12.25
N GLN A 78 -37.31 -28.76 -11.13
CA GLN A 78 -36.73 -28.97 -9.79
C GLN A 78 -36.18 -27.72 -9.09
N VAL A 79 -37.02 -27.02 -8.32
CA VAL A 79 -36.80 -26.76 -6.87
C VAL A 79 -38.16 -26.40 -6.25
N SER A 80 -38.84 -27.37 -5.66
CA SER A 80 -40.03 -27.14 -4.82
C SER A 80 -39.78 -27.80 -3.48
N CYS A 81 -39.32 -27.03 -2.49
CA CYS A 81 -39.54 -27.27 -1.05
C CYS A 81 -38.66 -26.32 -0.23
N LEU A 82 -39.03 -25.04 -0.08
CA LEU A 82 -38.56 -24.23 1.06
C LEU A 82 -39.40 -22.98 1.39
N GLU A 83 -40.64 -22.85 0.88
CA GLU A 83 -41.50 -21.69 1.17
C GLU A 83 -42.70 -22.01 2.09
N ALA A 84 -42.77 -23.22 2.67
CA ALA A 84 -43.96 -23.68 3.40
C ALA A 84 -43.97 -23.39 4.92
N LEU A 85 -43.09 -22.53 5.45
CA LEU A 85 -42.94 -22.37 6.91
C LEU A 85 -43.28 -20.99 7.49
N THR A 86 -43.87 -20.07 6.72
CA THR A 86 -44.19 -18.72 7.26
C THR A 86 -45.60 -18.21 6.97
N ILE A 87 -46.55 -19.06 6.56
CA ILE A 87 -47.93 -18.61 6.31
C ILE A 87 -48.90 -19.24 7.32
N LEU A 88 -49.27 -18.45 8.32
CA LEU A 88 -50.49 -18.64 9.10
C LEU A 88 -51.23 -17.30 9.09
N GLU A 89 -52.22 -17.14 8.22
CA GLU A 89 -53.14 -15.99 8.25
C GLU A 89 -54.54 -16.46 8.70
N PRO A 90 -55.08 -15.96 9.82
CA PRO A 90 -56.52 -15.85 10.00
C PRO A 90 -56.97 -14.49 9.46
N GLY A 91 -57.95 -14.53 8.55
CA GLY A 91 -58.40 -13.37 7.82
C GLY A 91 -59.11 -12.32 8.68
N THR A 92 -58.83 -11.05 8.39
CA THR A 92 -59.82 -9.97 8.32
C THR A 92 -59.29 -8.90 7.38
N THR A 93 -59.94 -8.74 6.24
CA THR A 93 -59.61 -7.76 5.20
C THR A 93 -59.95 -6.34 5.67
N PHE A 94 -58.95 -5.59 6.08
CA PHE A 94 -58.97 -4.13 6.03
C PHE A 94 -57.89 -3.69 5.04
N TRP A 95 -58.30 -3.42 3.80
CA TRP A 95 -57.42 -2.86 2.75
C TRP A 95 -56.94 -1.48 3.20
N ARG A 96 -55.79 -1.44 3.89
CA ARG A 96 -54.97 -0.22 3.91
C ARG A 96 -54.25 -0.18 2.56
N PRO A 97 -54.31 0.92 1.80
CA PRO A 97 -53.36 1.09 0.70
C PRO A 97 -51.95 0.92 1.29
N PRO A 98 -51.03 0.19 0.63
CA PRO A 98 -49.66 0.09 1.11
C PRO A 98 -49.15 1.52 1.26
N VAL A 99 -48.54 1.82 2.43
CA VAL A 99 -47.92 3.11 2.69
C VAL A 99 -47.01 3.41 1.50
N GLU A 100 -47.33 4.44 0.71
CA GLU A 100 -46.45 4.88 -0.36
C GLU A 100 -45.10 5.20 0.28
N PHE A 101 -44.13 4.31 0.13
CA PHE A 101 -42.77 4.55 0.56
C PHE A 101 -42.23 5.71 -0.27
N ARG A 102 -42.40 6.93 0.24
CA ARG A 102 -41.83 8.14 -0.34
C ARG A 102 -40.31 7.96 -0.29
N ASP A 103 -39.70 7.80 -1.46
CA ASP A 103 -38.25 7.65 -1.61
C ASP A 103 -37.57 8.92 -1.05
N SER A 104 -37.09 8.83 0.19
CA SER A 104 -36.40 9.93 0.84
C SER A 104 -34.92 9.89 0.45
N ARG A 105 -34.34 11.05 0.14
CA ARG A 105 -32.92 11.14 -0.22
C ARG A 105 -32.01 10.58 0.88
N ILE A 106 -32.41 10.79 2.13
CA ILE A 106 -31.71 10.32 3.32
C ILE A 106 -31.75 8.78 3.43
N SER A 107 -32.91 8.15 3.22
CA SER A 107 -33.01 6.68 3.26
C SER A 107 -32.23 6.03 2.11
N ARG A 108 -32.24 6.63 0.92
CA ARG A 108 -31.43 6.15 -0.22
C ARG A 108 -29.93 6.21 0.12
N PHE A 109 -29.45 7.35 0.61
CA PHE A 109 -28.06 7.52 1.02
C PHE A 109 -27.65 6.54 2.14
N ALA A 110 -28.50 6.35 3.14
CA ALA A 110 -28.24 5.44 4.26
C ALA A 110 -28.12 3.98 3.80
N VAL A 111 -29.05 3.50 2.96
CA VAL A 111 -29.02 2.14 2.41
C VAL A 111 -27.80 1.95 1.51
N THR A 112 -27.52 2.90 0.62
CA THR A 112 -26.34 2.84 -0.27
C THR A 112 -25.05 2.77 0.53
N THR A 113 -24.88 3.63 1.53
CA THR A 113 -23.68 3.67 2.38
C THR A 113 -23.49 2.37 3.15
N PHE A 114 -24.57 1.87 3.77
CA PHE A 114 -24.54 0.62 4.51
C PHE A 114 -24.15 -0.57 3.63
N LEU A 115 -24.79 -0.72 2.47
CA LEU A 115 -24.47 -1.80 1.52
C LEU A 115 -23.03 -1.69 1.00
N TYR A 116 -22.57 -0.48 0.71
CA TYR A 116 -21.20 -0.26 0.23
C TYR A 116 -20.17 -0.71 1.27
N PHE A 117 -20.32 -0.29 2.53
CA PHE A 117 -19.45 -0.74 3.61
C PHE A 117 -19.55 -2.24 3.83
N LEU A 118 -20.74 -2.84 3.74
CA LEU A 118 -20.92 -4.28 3.90
C LEU A 118 -20.15 -5.07 2.83
N VAL A 119 -20.24 -4.66 1.56
CA VAL A 119 -19.48 -5.31 0.48
C VAL A 119 -17.98 -5.08 0.66
N ALA A 120 -17.56 -3.85 0.98
CA ALA A 120 -16.14 -3.53 1.16
C ALA A 120 -15.53 -4.30 2.35
N PHE A 121 -16.25 -4.38 3.47
CA PHE A 121 -15.87 -5.16 4.64
C PHE A 121 -15.80 -6.65 4.31
N SER A 122 -16.77 -7.17 3.55
CA SER A 122 -16.76 -8.59 3.14
C SER A 122 -15.54 -8.90 2.26
N GLN A 123 -15.23 -8.04 1.29
CA GLN A 123 -14.02 -8.20 0.47
C GLN A 123 -12.74 -8.12 1.29
N TRP A 124 -12.64 -7.13 2.17
CA TRP A 124 -11.51 -6.97 3.08
C TRP A 124 -11.34 -8.20 3.98
N PHE A 125 -12.41 -8.67 4.59
CA PHE A 125 -12.42 -9.83 5.49
C PHE A 125 -11.99 -11.10 4.77
N LEU A 126 -12.52 -11.36 3.57
CA LEU A 126 -12.14 -12.53 2.77
C LEU A 126 -10.65 -12.47 2.38
N ASN A 127 -10.16 -11.31 1.95
CA ASN A 127 -8.76 -11.19 1.53
C ASN A 127 -7.80 -11.29 2.71
N VAL A 128 -8.06 -10.62 3.83
CA VAL A 128 -7.19 -10.69 5.01
C VAL A 128 -7.21 -12.08 5.65
N LEU A 129 -8.39 -12.67 5.88
CA LEU A 129 -8.47 -13.94 6.59
C LEU A 129 -8.20 -15.16 5.74
N ILE A 130 -8.48 -15.15 4.44
CA ILE A 130 -8.33 -16.35 3.59
C ILE A 130 -7.07 -16.23 2.74
N VAL A 131 -6.85 -15.10 2.07
CA VAL A 131 -5.73 -14.96 1.12
C VAL A 131 -4.42 -14.69 1.84
N GLU A 132 -4.40 -13.67 2.71
CA GLU A 132 -3.18 -13.26 3.40
C GLU A 132 -2.76 -14.28 4.47
N SER A 133 -3.71 -14.87 5.21
CA SER A 133 -3.38 -15.85 6.24
C SER A 133 -2.89 -17.20 5.70
N ALA A 134 -3.38 -17.62 4.52
CA ALA A 134 -3.15 -18.97 4.03
C ALA A 134 -2.10 -19.07 2.92
N LEU A 135 -1.78 -17.97 2.20
CA LEU A 135 -1.02 -18.08 0.95
C LEU A 135 0.26 -17.23 0.91
N VAL A 136 0.23 -15.90 1.09
CA VAL A 136 1.43 -15.05 0.90
C VAL A 136 1.32 -13.69 1.61
N ASP A 137 2.33 -13.31 2.40
CA ASP A 137 2.53 -11.93 2.89
C ASP A 137 3.62 -11.22 2.06
N HIS A 138 3.20 -10.36 1.13
CA HIS A 138 4.08 -9.71 0.18
C HIS A 138 4.98 -8.64 0.84
N PHE A 139 4.52 -8.00 1.92
CA PHE A 139 5.29 -6.94 2.58
C PHE A 139 6.36 -7.51 3.50
N ARG A 140 6.11 -8.66 4.15
CA ARG A 140 7.17 -9.39 4.87
C ARG A 140 8.22 -9.96 3.92
N ASN A 141 7.80 -10.51 2.78
CA ASN A 141 8.74 -10.97 1.74
C ASN A 141 9.66 -9.85 1.25
N PHE A 142 9.18 -8.59 1.22
CA PHE A 142 10.00 -7.44 0.87
C PHE A 142 11.07 -7.11 1.92
N VAL A 143 10.74 -7.21 3.22
CA VAL A 143 11.72 -7.07 4.31
C VAL A 143 12.79 -8.15 4.21
N ASP A 144 12.38 -9.40 3.96
CA ASP A 144 13.30 -10.51 3.71
C ASP A 144 14.21 -10.24 2.51
N LEU A 145 13.65 -9.78 1.38
CA LEU A 145 14.42 -9.43 0.20
C LEU A 145 15.46 -8.35 0.49
N CYS A 146 15.12 -7.32 1.26
CA CYS A 146 16.04 -6.27 1.69
C CYS A 146 17.22 -6.85 2.48
N SER A 147 16.93 -7.75 3.43
CA SER A 147 17.95 -8.40 4.27
C SER A 147 18.88 -9.33 3.49
N VAL A 148 18.33 -10.17 2.60
CA VAL A 148 19.11 -11.07 1.75
C VAL A 148 19.94 -10.27 0.75
N SER A 149 19.38 -9.17 0.25
CA SER A 149 20.06 -8.26 -0.68
C SER A 149 20.99 -7.28 0.03
N ASN A 150 21.22 -7.37 1.35
CA ASN A 150 22.02 -6.45 2.16
C ASN A 150 21.80 -4.96 1.77
N ILE A 151 20.54 -4.52 1.77
CA ILE A 151 20.09 -3.17 1.41
C ILE A 151 19.11 -2.67 2.46
N SER A 152 19.37 -1.48 3.01
CA SER A 152 18.43 -0.82 3.91
C SER A 152 17.57 0.19 3.14
N VAL A 153 16.31 0.34 3.54
CA VAL A 153 15.33 1.16 2.83
C VAL A 153 14.79 2.21 3.80
N LEU A 154 14.81 3.48 3.41
CA LEU A 154 14.29 4.59 4.21
C LEU A 154 13.19 5.29 3.42
N ILE A 155 11.94 5.12 3.82
CA ILE A 155 10.77 5.66 3.12
C ILE A 155 10.27 6.89 3.87
N LEU A 156 10.41 8.08 3.27
CA LEU A 156 9.94 9.31 3.89
C LEU A 156 8.56 9.71 3.39
N GLN A 157 7.55 9.62 4.26
CA GLN A 157 6.18 10.07 3.97
C GLN A 157 6.03 11.59 4.17
N GLN A 158 6.74 12.13 5.17
CA GLN A 158 6.81 13.56 5.47
C GLN A 158 8.29 14.00 5.49
N GLN A 159 8.56 15.28 5.78
CA GLN A 159 9.94 15.78 5.74
C GLN A 159 10.88 15.06 6.71
N GLN A 160 10.36 14.64 7.87
CA GLN A 160 11.17 14.03 8.93
C GLN A 160 10.55 12.74 9.46
N PHE A 161 9.28 12.47 9.16
CA PHE A 161 8.62 11.23 9.53
C PHE A 161 8.58 10.24 8.36
N GLY A 162 8.84 8.98 8.65
CA GLY A 162 8.83 7.90 7.67
C GLY A 162 9.00 6.53 8.29
N PHE A 163 9.45 5.58 7.48
CA PHE A 163 9.68 4.19 7.85
C PHE A 163 11.09 3.78 7.46
N TYR A 164 11.74 2.98 8.29
CA TYR A 164 13.06 2.43 8.03
C TYR A 164 13.00 0.91 8.09
N ILE A 165 13.54 0.26 7.06
CA ILE A 165 13.69 -1.19 6.98
C ILE A 165 15.19 -1.47 7.03
N HIS A 166 15.60 -2.14 8.10
CA HIS A 166 16.97 -2.57 8.31
C HIS A 166 17.21 -3.87 7.55
N GLY A 167 17.89 -3.76 6.41
CA GLY A 167 18.19 -4.90 5.55
C GLY A 167 19.65 -5.30 5.56
N ARG A 168 20.34 -5.21 6.70
CA ARG A 168 21.71 -5.72 6.81
C ARG A 168 21.71 -7.25 6.86
N SER A 169 22.50 -7.91 6.02
CA SER A 169 22.61 -9.38 6.07
C SER A 169 23.52 -9.80 7.23
N VAL A 170 23.12 -10.86 7.94
CA VAL A 170 23.89 -11.42 9.07
C VAL A 170 25.20 -12.07 8.61
N HIS A 171 25.31 -12.39 7.32
CA HIS A 171 26.48 -13.04 6.73
C HIS A 171 27.51 -12.05 6.16
N GLY A 172 27.21 -10.75 6.12
CA GLY A 172 28.13 -9.70 5.69
C GLY A 172 28.37 -9.61 4.18
N TYR A 173 27.79 -10.52 3.40
CA TYR A 173 27.78 -10.52 1.93
C TYR A 173 26.45 -11.11 1.43
N ALA A 174 26.09 -10.80 0.18
CA ALA A 174 24.82 -11.20 -0.43
C ALA A 174 25.00 -12.02 -1.73
N ASP A 175 26.02 -11.69 -2.53
CA ASP A 175 26.26 -12.33 -3.83
C ASP A 175 26.93 -13.70 -3.65
N THR A 176 26.12 -14.77 -3.59
CA THR A 176 26.58 -16.14 -3.29
C THR A 176 25.98 -17.17 -4.22
N ASN A 177 26.60 -18.36 -4.23
CA ASN A 177 26.04 -19.51 -4.95
C ASN A 177 24.87 -20.10 -4.17
N MET A 178 23.94 -20.76 -4.88
CA MET A 178 22.75 -21.39 -4.27
C MET A 178 23.06 -22.35 -3.11
N GLN A 179 24.20 -23.05 -3.18
CA GLN A 179 24.66 -23.94 -2.10
C GLN A 179 25.04 -23.16 -0.84
N GLU A 180 25.85 -22.09 -0.96
CA GLU A 180 26.20 -21.21 0.16
C GLU A 180 24.95 -20.56 0.74
N MET A 181 24.01 -20.11 -0.10
CA MET A 181 22.75 -19.52 0.34
C MET A 181 21.91 -20.51 1.17
N ASN A 182 21.83 -21.77 0.76
CA ASN A 182 21.11 -22.79 1.53
C ASN A 182 21.81 -23.08 2.88
N ASP A 183 23.14 -23.10 2.92
CA ASP A 183 23.90 -23.27 4.16
C ASP A 183 23.71 -22.08 5.11
N MET A 184 23.65 -20.85 4.58
CA MET A 184 23.32 -19.63 5.31
C MET A 184 21.94 -19.71 5.97
N LEU A 185 20.91 -20.05 5.20
CA LEU A 185 19.54 -20.22 5.70
C LEU A 185 19.44 -21.32 6.76
N LYS A 186 20.20 -22.40 6.59
CA LYS A 186 20.26 -23.48 7.58
C LYS A 186 20.90 -23.01 8.88
N ASN A 187 21.99 -22.25 8.81
CA ASN A 187 22.64 -21.68 9.98
C ASN A 187 21.74 -20.70 10.72
N GLU A 188 20.94 -19.92 10.00
CA GLU A 188 19.94 -19.03 10.58
C GLU A 188 18.82 -19.80 11.27
N LYS A 189 18.27 -20.84 10.62
CA LYS A 189 17.27 -21.73 11.21
C LYS A 189 17.77 -22.41 12.49
N GLU A 190 19.05 -22.76 12.52
CA GLU A 190 19.72 -23.37 13.70
C GLU A 190 20.20 -22.32 14.72
N SER A 191 19.86 -21.03 14.54
CA SER A 191 20.24 -19.90 15.38
C SER A 191 21.75 -19.81 15.65
N ARG A 192 22.57 -20.18 14.66
CA ARG A 192 24.05 -20.10 14.72
C ARG A 192 24.60 -18.74 14.29
N CYS A 193 23.72 -17.82 13.89
CA CYS A 193 24.06 -16.48 13.44
C CYS A 193 23.46 -15.43 14.37
N PRO A 194 24.05 -14.22 14.43
CA PRO A 194 23.41 -13.08 15.05
C PRO A 194 22.03 -12.82 14.43
N LYS A 195 21.16 -12.16 15.20
CA LYS A 195 19.83 -11.77 14.74
C LYS A 195 19.91 -10.63 13.72
N ARG A 196 18.87 -10.51 12.88
CA ARG A 196 18.82 -9.53 11.78
C ARG A 196 18.45 -8.10 12.20
N GLY A 197 18.05 -7.87 13.43
CA GLY A 197 17.56 -6.56 13.87
C GLY A 197 18.66 -5.51 13.99
N LEU A 198 18.23 -4.24 14.04
CA LEU A 198 19.14 -3.10 14.20
C LEU A 198 19.82 -3.07 15.58
N GLU A 199 19.12 -3.53 16.62
CA GLU A 199 19.66 -3.67 17.96
C GLU A 199 20.32 -5.04 18.14
N ASN A 200 21.43 -5.06 18.89
CA ASN A 200 22.02 -6.31 19.33
C ASN A 200 20.96 -7.15 20.07
N ASP A 201 20.77 -8.39 19.65
CA ASP A 201 19.81 -9.38 20.18
C ASP A 201 18.32 -9.18 19.82
N SER A 202 17.97 -8.21 18.98
CA SER A 202 16.61 -8.03 18.46
C SER A 202 16.44 -8.65 17.07
N ASP A 203 15.25 -9.20 16.80
CA ASP A 203 14.84 -9.67 15.46
C ASP A 203 14.06 -8.57 14.69
N VAL A 204 13.78 -7.43 15.33
CA VAL A 204 12.97 -6.36 14.71
C VAL A 204 13.79 -5.63 13.65
N GLN A 205 13.33 -5.72 12.41
CA GLN A 205 13.98 -5.09 11.25
C GLN A 205 13.27 -3.82 10.79
N THR A 206 12.00 -3.63 11.17
CA THR A 206 11.19 -2.50 10.72
C THR A 206 10.98 -1.47 11.83
N PHE A 207 11.05 -0.20 11.45
CA PHE A 207 10.96 0.92 12.38
C PHE A 207 10.13 2.06 11.77
N MET A 208 9.34 2.74 12.60
CA MET A 208 8.85 4.07 12.25
C MET A 208 9.88 5.09 12.71
N VAL A 209 10.26 6.03 11.85
CA VAL A 209 11.38 6.93 12.12
C VAL A 209 10.94 8.38 12.10
N CYS A 210 11.39 9.11 13.13
CA CYS A 210 11.40 10.56 13.19
C CYS A 210 12.86 11.00 13.10
N LEU A 211 13.25 11.57 11.96
CA LEU A 211 14.60 12.05 11.71
C LEU A 211 14.82 13.43 12.34
N PRO A 212 16.03 13.70 12.87
CA PRO A 212 16.34 15.00 13.43
C PRO A 212 16.42 16.09 12.35
N ASN A 213 16.04 17.32 12.72
CA ASN A 213 16.03 18.48 11.82
C ASN A 213 17.40 18.70 11.16
N ALA A 214 18.49 18.52 11.92
CA ALA A 214 19.85 18.72 11.44
C ALA A 214 20.22 17.74 10.31
N LEU A 215 19.87 16.46 10.44
CA LEU A 215 20.10 15.46 9.39
C LEU A 215 19.30 15.81 8.13
N ARG A 216 18.04 16.21 8.30
CA ARG A 216 17.20 16.58 7.17
C ARG A 216 17.77 17.79 6.40
N GLN A 217 18.23 18.81 7.12
CA GLN A 217 18.88 19.98 6.52
C GLN A 217 20.16 19.60 5.76
N GLN A 218 20.96 18.66 6.29
CA GLN A 218 22.15 18.16 5.59
C GLN A 218 21.79 17.47 4.27
N MET A 219 20.76 16.62 4.28
CA MET A 219 20.26 15.97 3.06
C MET A 219 19.78 17.00 2.03
N ASP A 220 18.93 17.94 2.46
CA ASP A 220 18.39 18.99 1.59
C ASP A 220 19.51 19.88 1.01
N ASN A 221 20.54 20.22 1.78
CA ASN A 221 21.70 20.97 1.30
C ASN A 221 22.49 20.24 0.22
N CYS A 222 22.73 18.93 0.39
CA CYS A 222 23.42 18.09 -0.62
C CYS A 222 22.65 18.09 -1.96
N ILE A 223 21.32 18.00 -1.90
CA ILE A 223 20.46 18.02 -3.09
C ILE A 223 20.47 19.42 -3.75
N MET A 224 20.37 20.48 -2.95
CA MET A 224 20.32 21.86 -3.46
C MET A 224 21.63 22.29 -4.12
N GLN A 225 22.78 21.88 -3.58
CA GLN A 225 24.09 22.17 -4.15
C GLN A 225 24.23 21.62 -5.57
N ASN A 226 23.71 20.41 -5.83
CA ASN A 226 23.71 19.83 -7.18
C ASN A 226 22.75 20.55 -8.15
N ASN A 227 21.55 20.91 -7.70
CA ASN A 227 20.59 21.61 -8.55
C ASN A 227 21.11 22.98 -9.02
N MET A 228 21.95 23.67 -8.25
CA MET A 228 22.60 24.91 -8.70
C MET A 228 23.68 24.68 -9.76
N GLN A 229 24.38 23.54 -9.73
CA GLN A 229 25.43 23.21 -10.71
C GLN A 229 24.87 22.77 -12.07
N ASN A 230 23.65 22.22 -12.11
CA ASN A 230 23.00 21.79 -13.35
C ASN A 230 22.42 22.95 -14.20
N ILE A 231 22.43 24.19 -13.71
CA ILE A 231 21.99 25.37 -14.49
C ILE A 231 22.98 25.71 -15.62
N THR A 232 24.21 25.18 -15.57
CA THR A 232 25.29 25.49 -16.51
C THR A 232 25.63 24.38 -17.52
N GLY A 233 25.00 23.21 -17.46
CA GLY A 233 25.35 22.04 -18.29
C GLY A 233 24.25 21.63 -19.28
N THR A 234 24.59 21.48 -20.56
CA THR A 234 23.69 21.09 -21.65
C THR A 234 23.72 19.59 -21.99
N ASP A 235 24.57 18.79 -21.33
CA ASP A 235 24.79 17.38 -21.68
C ASP A 235 24.10 16.40 -20.71
N LYS A 236 23.30 15.47 -21.25
CA LYS A 236 22.51 14.48 -20.48
C LYS A 236 23.39 13.52 -19.68
N HIS A 237 24.60 13.22 -20.17
CA HIS A 237 25.53 12.34 -19.46
C HIS A 237 26.09 12.97 -18.18
N GLU A 238 26.31 14.30 -18.18
CA GLU A 238 26.79 15.03 -17.02
C GLU A 238 25.72 15.12 -15.93
N GLU A 239 24.45 15.30 -16.33
CA GLU A 239 23.31 15.29 -15.41
C GLU A 239 23.17 13.96 -14.65
N VAL A 240 23.31 12.83 -15.35
CA VAL A 240 23.27 11.50 -14.71
C VAL A 240 24.46 11.30 -13.78
N ALA A 241 25.67 11.69 -14.20
CA ALA A 241 26.85 11.58 -13.35
C ALA A 241 26.71 12.39 -12.05
N ASN A 242 26.15 13.60 -12.12
CA ASN A 242 25.91 14.44 -10.95
C ASN A 242 24.84 13.86 -10.02
N LYS A 243 23.77 13.25 -10.57
CA LYS A 243 22.78 12.51 -9.76
C LYS A 243 23.42 11.35 -9.00
N VAL A 244 24.27 10.56 -9.65
CA VAL A 244 24.98 9.45 -9.00
C VAL A 244 25.89 9.94 -7.86
N LYS A 245 26.58 11.08 -8.04
CA LYS A 245 27.40 11.68 -6.96
C LYS A 245 26.55 12.02 -5.74
N VAL A 246 25.41 12.68 -5.92
CA VAL A 246 24.49 13.01 -4.82
C VAL A 246 23.96 11.77 -4.13
N CYS A 247 23.57 10.73 -4.88
CA CYS A 247 23.15 9.47 -4.28
C CYS A 247 24.24 8.85 -3.39
N ASN A 248 25.49 8.91 -3.83
CA ASN A 248 26.63 8.38 -3.06
C ASN A 248 26.93 9.22 -1.81
N GLU A 249 26.78 10.54 -1.88
CA GLU A 249 26.93 11.43 -0.71
C GLU A 249 25.81 11.22 0.31
N LEU A 250 24.56 11.11 -0.14
CA LEU A 250 23.42 10.82 0.72
C LEU A 250 23.55 9.45 1.39
N ASN A 251 23.99 8.44 0.65
CA ASN A 251 24.33 7.14 1.21
C ASN A 251 25.32 7.29 2.37
N LYS A 252 26.45 7.98 2.15
CA LYS A 252 27.46 8.19 3.22
C LYS A 252 26.89 8.87 4.45
N ILE A 253 26.08 9.93 4.28
CA ILE A 253 25.45 10.66 5.39
C ILE A 253 24.53 9.74 6.20
N LEU A 254 23.73 8.91 5.52
CA LEU A 254 22.79 8.02 6.19
C LEU A 254 23.47 6.82 6.82
N THR A 255 24.48 6.24 6.17
CA THR A 255 25.30 5.17 6.77
C THR A 255 25.97 5.68 8.05
N SER A 256 26.60 6.87 8.03
CA SER A 256 27.22 7.44 9.23
C SER A 256 26.21 7.75 10.33
N PHE A 257 24.98 8.15 9.98
CA PHE A 257 23.91 8.39 10.94
C PHE A 257 23.42 7.10 11.62
N ILE A 258 23.21 6.03 10.85
CA ILE A 258 22.71 4.75 11.36
C ILE A 258 23.78 4.04 12.22
N GLU A 259 25.06 4.14 11.85
CA GLU A 259 26.18 3.57 12.61
C GLU A 259 26.54 4.34 13.88
N HIS A 260 25.78 5.38 14.23
CA HIS A 260 26.06 6.26 15.37
C HIS A 260 27.48 6.84 15.34
N ASP A 261 28.00 7.18 14.16
CA ASP A 261 29.35 7.75 14.09
C ASP A 261 29.38 9.11 14.81
N SER A 262 30.20 9.13 15.87
CA SER A 262 30.39 10.20 16.86
C SER A 262 30.68 11.60 16.29
N GLN A 263 30.97 11.74 15.00
CA GLN A 263 31.30 13.00 14.35
C GLN A 263 30.08 13.85 13.94
N GLN A 264 28.90 13.24 13.78
CA GLN A 264 27.69 13.97 13.40
C GLN A 264 26.82 14.27 14.63
N HIS A 265 26.48 15.55 14.85
CA HIS A 265 25.66 16.03 15.98
C HIS A 265 24.20 15.56 15.96
N ALA A 266 23.87 14.51 15.22
CA ALA A 266 22.55 13.92 15.09
C ALA A 266 22.59 12.48 15.60
N ASN A 267 22.08 12.26 16.81
CA ASN A 267 21.96 10.93 17.40
C ASN A 267 20.49 10.49 17.37
N TYR A 268 20.22 9.18 17.37
CA TYR A 268 18.87 8.63 17.47
C TYR A 268 18.73 7.66 18.64
N MET A 269 17.50 7.53 19.14
CA MET A 269 17.14 6.55 20.16
C MET A 269 16.10 5.58 19.65
N ILE A 270 16.22 4.32 20.06
CA ILE A 270 15.24 3.27 19.73
C ILE A 270 14.31 3.10 20.93
N LYS A 271 13.00 3.20 20.68
CA LYS A 271 11.96 3.22 21.73
C LYS A 271 10.70 2.50 21.24
N ASP A 272 9.86 2.04 22.16
CA ASP A 272 8.52 1.54 21.83
C ASP A 272 7.48 2.66 21.96
N ARG A 273 6.46 2.63 21.10
CA ARG A 273 5.34 3.56 21.22
C ARG A 273 4.57 3.28 22.51
N THR A 274 4.26 4.34 23.24
CA THR A 274 3.36 4.29 24.40
C THR A 274 1.94 4.00 23.94
N MET A 275 1.09 3.50 24.84
CA MET A 275 -0.32 3.21 24.49
C MET A 275 -1.06 4.45 23.98
N VAL A 276 -0.73 5.63 24.49
CA VAL A 276 -1.33 6.90 24.05
C VAL A 276 -0.86 7.28 22.65
N GLU A 277 0.43 7.13 22.35
CA GLU A 277 0.98 7.32 21.00
C GLU A 277 0.33 6.34 20.01
N CYS A 278 0.14 5.08 20.39
CA CYS A 278 -0.53 4.08 19.57
C CYS A 278 -2.02 4.40 19.33
N LEU A 279 -2.75 4.83 20.38
CA LEU A 279 -4.18 5.09 20.29
C LEU A 279 -4.51 6.31 19.42
N LEU A 280 -3.71 7.37 19.55
CA LEU A 280 -3.93 8.63 18.83
C LEU A 280 -3.28 8.65 17.45
N ASP A 281 -2.45 7.65 17.14
CA ASP A 281 -1.54 7.62 15.98
C ASP A 281 -0.72 8.91 15.83
N MET A 282 -0.20 9.42 16.96
CA MET A 282 0.59 10.66 17.03
C MET A 282 1.92 10.43 17.75
N GLU A 283 2.95 11.17 17.37
CA GLU A 283 4.23 11.24 18.07
C GLU A 283 4.26 12.44 19.03
N PHE A 284 4.64 12.21 20.29
CA PHE A 284 4.72 13.28 21.30
C PHE A 284 6.14 13.75 21.59
N GLN A 285 7.14 13.18 20.91
CA GLN A 285 8.54 13.42 21.21
C GLN A 285 9.14 14.49 20.29
N ASP A 286 9.78 15.50 20.89
CA ASP A 286 10.48 16.54 20.15
C ASP A 286 11.71 15.96 19.43
N THR A 287 11.70 16.04 18.10
CA THR A 287 12.75 15.51 17.23
C THR A 287 13.76 16.59 16.81
N SER A 288 13.73 17.76 17.46
CA SER A 288 14.61 18.89 17.09
C SER A 288 16.10 18.56 17.19
N SER A 289 16.52 17.80 18.22
CA SER A 289 17.93 17.45 18.46
C SER A 289 18.28 15.98 18.27
N LYS A 290 17.33 15.07 18.50
CA LYS A 290 17.55 13.62 18.45
C LYS A 290 16.46 12.94 17.63
N GLY A 291 16.87 12.02 16.77
CA GLY A 291 15.93 11.15 16.06
C GLY A 291 15.32 10.10 16.98
N VAL A 292 14.16 9.58 16.60
CA VAL A 292 13.49 8.49 17.32
C VAL A 292 13.13 7.39 16.33
N PHE A 293 13.49 6.16 16.67
CA PHE A 293 13.16 4.95 15.94
C PHE A 293 12.18 4.15 16.80
N TYR A 294 10.93 4.09 16.37
CA TYR A 294 9.91 3.29 17.02
C TYR A 294 9.95 1.87 16.49
N ARG A 295 10.09 0.89 17.39
CA ARG A 295 10.04 -0.53 17.01
C ARG A 295 8.67 -0.89 16.46
N ASP A 296 8.65 -1.60 15.34
CA ASP A 296 7.42 -2.19 14.81
C ASP A 296 7.48 -3.73 14.94
N PRO A 297 6.87 -4.32 15.98
CA PRO A 297 6.85 -5.77 16.14
C PRO A 297 5.96 -6.50 15.12
N SER A 298 5.17 -5.77 14.31
CA SER A 298 4.27 -6.38 13.33
C SER A 298 4.92 -6.62 11.96
N ASP A 299 6.09 -6.00 11.71
CA ASP A 299 6.79 -5.92 10.43
C ASP A 299 5.93 -5.40 9.27
N SER A 300 4.98 -4.52 9.57
CA SER A 300 3.96 -4.05 8.60
C SER A 300 3.69 -2.55 8.66
N ALA A 301 4.31 -1.78 9.55
CA ALA A 301 4.10 -0.34 9.67
C ALA A 301 4.46 0.40 8.38
N HIS A 302 5.51 -0.04 7.68
CA HIS A 302 5.94 0.51 6.40
C HIS A 302 4.87 0.39 5.30
N THR A 303 3.88 -0.50 5.46
CA THR A 303 2.75 -0.59 4.52
C THR A 303 1.86 0.66 4.51
N LYS A 304 1.89 1.50 5.56
CA LYS A 304 1.22 2.80 5.58
C LYS A 304 1.75 3.77 4.52
N ALA A 305 2.96 3.55 4.00
CA ALA A 305 3.51 4.33 2.90
C ALA A 305 2.90 3.98 1.53
N SER A 306 2.27 2.81 1.39
CA SER A 306 1.61 2.36 0.16
C SER A 306 0.09 2.48 0.25
N ILE A 307 -0.60 2.24 -0.87
CA ILE A 307 -2.07 2.24 -0.90
C ILE A 307 -2.64 1.16 0.03
N TYR A 308 -1.95 0.03 0.13
CA TYR A 308 -2.36 -1.11 0.95
C TYR A 308 -2.59 -0.74 2.42
N GLY A 309 -1.71 0.07 3.03
CA GLY A 309 -1.87 0.49 4.42
C GLY A 309 -2.96 1.54 4.64
N ASN A 310 -3.36 2.26 3.58
CA ASN A 310 -4.35 3.34 3.62
C ASN A 310 -5.68 2.98 2.94
N GLU A 311 -5.99 1.69 2.81
CA GLU A 311 -7.16 1.20 2.07
C GLU A 311 -8.48 1.79 2.60
N PHE A 312 -8.62 2.00 3.91
CA PHE A 312 -9.83 2.60 4.49
C PHE A 312 -10.11 4.00 3.96
N THR A 313 -9.08 4.85 3.88
CA THR A 313 -9.19 6.19 3.30
C THR A 313 -9.62 6.13 1.84
N GLN A 314 -9.08 5.16 1.09
CA GLN A 314 -9.45 4.94 -0.30
C GLN A 314 -10.90 4.47 -0.45
N ILE A 315 -11.37 3.53 0.37
CA ILE A 315 -12.76 3.05 0.41
C ILE A 315 -13.70 4.21 0.74
N LEU A 316 -13.35 5.05 1.72
CA LEU A 316 -14.15 6.21 2.11
C LEU A 316 -14.25 7.24 0.98
N PHE A 317 -13.15 7.49 0.27
CA PHE A 317 -13.14 8.35 -0.92
C PHE A 317 -14.07 7.79 -2.01
N GLU A 318 -13.93 6.51 -2.35
CA GLU A 318 -14.74 5.86 -3.39
C GLU A 318 -16.24 5.83 -3.02
N LEU A 319 -16.55 5.55 -1.75
CA LEU A 319 -17.91 5.63 -1.20
C LEU A 319 -18.50 7.04 -1.34
N THR A 320 -17.74 8.06 -0.91
CA THR A 320 -18.19 9.45 -0.94
C THR A 320 -18.43 9.90 -2.38
N LEU A 321 -17.53 9.53 -3.30
CA LEU A 321 -17.69 9.78 -4.74
C LEU A 321 -18.95 9.11 -5.30
N PHE A 322 -19.14 7.82 -5.00
CA PHE A 322 -20.31 7.08 -5.45
C PHE A 322 -21.60 7.70 -4.94
N CYS A 323 -21.66 8.04 -3.65
CA CYS A 323 -22.84 8.66 -3.04
C CYS A 323 -23.11 10.05 -3.60
N ALA A 324 -22.07 10.86 -3.85
CA ALA A 324 -22.23 12.18 -4.45
C ALA A 324 -22.84 12.09 -5.86
N ILE A 325 -22.37 11.15 -6.68
CA ILE A 325 -22.92 10.92 -8.01
C ILE A 325 -24.34 10.35 -7.93
N ASP A 326 -24.60 9.40 -7.03
CA ASP A 326 -25.93 8.80 -6.85
C ASP A 326 -27.00 9.83 -6.46
N LEU A 327 -26.65 10.77 -5.59
CA LEU A 327 -27.54 11.86 -5.18
C LEU A 327 -27.85 12.83 -6.34
N LEU A 328 -26.93 13.01 -7.28
CA LEU A 328 -27.08 13.89 -8.45
C LEU A 328 -27.83 13.19 -9.60
N ALA A 329 -27.39 11.99 -9.98
CA ALA A 329 -27.88 11.23 -11.11
C ALA A 329 -29.24 10.57 -10.86
N ARG A 330 -29.51 10.16 -9.60
CA ARG A 330 -30.68 9.35 -9.21
C ARG A 330 -30.84 8.03 -9.97
N ASP A 331 -29.78 7.61 -10.66
CA ASP A 331 -29.68 6.33 -11.37
C ASP A 331 -28.44 5.60 -10.87
N PHE A 332 -28.64 4.38 -10.36
CA PHE A 332 -27.58 3.53 -9.85
C PHE A 332 -26.62 3.06 -10.96
N VAL A 333 -27.11 2.87 -12.18
CA VAL A 333 -26.31 2.42 -13.32
C VAL A 333 -25.34 3.53 -13.71
N LEU A 334 -25.85 4.74 -13.94
CA LEU A 334 -25.03 5.90 -14.28
C LEU A 334 -24.00 6.19 -13.18
N SER A 335 -24.41 6.08 -11.91
CA SER A 335 -23.52 6.31 -10.77
C SER A 335 -22.40 5.30 -10.68
N THR A 336 -22.68 4.02 -10.96
CA THR A 336 -21.66 2.98 -11.01
C THR A 336 -20.67 3.21 -12.14
N VAL A 337 -21.16 3.47 -13.36
CA VAL A 337 -20.30 3.69 -14.53
C VAL A 337 -19.42 4.91 -14.36
N LEU A 338 -19.98 6.03 -13.88
CA LEU A 338 -19.24 7.27 -13.70
C LEU A 338 -18.22 7.17 -12.56
N SER A 339 -18.59 6.56 -11.43
CA SER A 339 -17.66 6.32 -10.31
C SER A 339 -16.48 5.45 -10.76
N TYR A 340 -16.76 4.38 -11.50
CA TYR A 340 -15.75 3.50 -12.06
C TYR A 340 -14.82 4.24 -13.03
N ALA A 341 -15.38 5.06 -13.93
CA ALA A 341 -14.60 5.83 -14.89
C ALA A 341 -13.68 6.84 -14.20
N ILE A 342 -14.19 7.60 -13.21
CA ILE A 342 -13.40 8.59 -12.47
C ILE A 342 -12.26 7.91 -11.70
N VAL A 343 -12.53 6.83 -10.97
CA VAL A 343 -11.50 6.10 -10.23
C VAL A 343 -10.46 5.48 -11.19
N SER A 344 -10.89 4.98 -12.35
CA SER A 344 -9.96 4.44 -13.36
C SER A 344 -9.04 5.51 -13.93
N ILE A 345 -9.57 6.72 -14.20
CA ILE A 345 -8.77 7.87 -14.62
C ILE A 345 -7.81 8.30 -13.50
N LEU A 346 -8.29 8.37 -12.25
CA LEU A 346 -7.47 8.71 -11.10
C LEU A 346 -6.41 7.67 -10.76
N LYS A 347 -6.53 6.42 -11.21
CA LYS A 347 -5.45 5.43 -11.12
C LYS A 347 -4.41 5.61 -12.24
N TYR A 348 -4.86 6.03 -13.42
CA TYR A 348 -4.00 6.24 -14.58
C TYR A 348 -3.27 7.60 -14.58
N THR A 349 -3.79 8.60 -13.87
CA THR A 349 -3.20 9.94 -13.77
C THR A 349 -1.94 10.02 -12.88
N PRO A 350 -1.88 9.43 -11.67
CA PRO A 350 -0.73 9.52 -10.77
C PRO A 350 0.52 8.80 -11.31
N SER A 351 0.38 7.83 -12.21
CA SER A 351 1.53 7.28 -12.94
C SER A 351 2.21 8.29 -13.88
N LYS A 352 1.54 9.42 -14.18
CA LYS A 352 2.09 10.53 -14.96
C LYS A 352 2.31 11.82 -14.16
N THR A 353 1.65 12.02 -13.02
CA THR A 353 1.72 13.29 -12.25
C THR A 353 2.50 13.23 -10.94
N LEU A 354 3.04 12.07 -10.52
CA LEU A 354 4.10 12.04 -9.50
C LEU A 354 5.50 12.38 -10.05
N SER A 355 5.58 12.84 -11.30
CA SER A 355 6.78 13.38 -11.97
C SER A 355 6.82 14.91 -11.97
N ILE A 356 6.48 15.58 -10.86
CA ILE A 356 6.63 17.05 -10.75
C ILE A 356 8.10 17.38 -10.49
N GLY A 357 8.91 17.26 -11.54
CA GLY A 357 9.98 18.18 -11.87
C GLY A 357 9.50 19.11 -12.99
N PRO A 358 10.12 20.29 -13.22
CA PRO A 358 9.60 21.29 -14.13
C PRO A 358 9.46 20.74 -15.55
N SER A 359 8.28 20.96 -16.12
CA SER A 359 7.88 20.57 -17.47
C SER A 359 8.86 21.10 -18.52
N THR A 360 9.62 20.21 -19.15
CA THR A 360 10.20 20.46 -20.47
C THR A 360 9.36 19.73 -21.52
N ARG A 361 8.56 20.55 -22.20
CA ARG A 361 7.69 20.17 -23.31
C ARG A 361 8.55 19.87 -24.54
N HIS A 362 8.75 18.61 -24.98
CA HIS A 362 8.97 18.37 -26.42
C HIS A 362 8.76 16.95 -27.00
N ASN A 363 8.02 17.01 -28.11
CA ASN A 363 8.11 16.32 -29.40
C ASN A 363 8.10 14.77 -29.50
N ARG A 364 7.02 14.28 -30.12
CA ARG A 364 6.86 12.90 -30.63
C ARG A 364 7.73 12.74 -31.87
N ASN A 365 8.84 12.01 -31.78
CA ASN A 365 9.38 11.13 -32.83
C ASN A 365 10.80 10.64 -32.47
N SER A 366 10.88 9.67 -31.57
CA SER A 366 12.04 8.76 -31.48
C SER A 366 11.56 7.42 -30.94
N ARG A 367 11.62 6.40 -31.81
CA ARG A 367 11.38 5.00 -31.45
C ARG A 367 12.63 4.44 -30.77
N ILE A 368 12.76 4.69 -29.47
CA ILE A 368 13.58 3.90 -28.54
C ILE A 368 12.70 3.75 -27.29
N PRO A 369 12.51 2.54 -26.74
CA PRO A 369 11.72 2.38 -25.52
C PRO A 369 12.54 2.96 -24.37
N GLU A 370 12.35 4.26 -24.10
CA GLU A 370 12.75 4.87 -22.84
C GLU A 370 12.01 4.14 -21.72
N ALA A 371 12.77 3.57 -20.78
CA ALA A 371 12.29 3.09 -19.49
C ALA A 371 11.72 4.29 -18.69
N ASN A 372 10.54 4.72 -19.09
CA ASN A 372 9.68 5.63 -18.36
C ASN A 372 8.97 4.81 -17.27
N GLY A 373 9.73 4.46 -16.24
CA GLY A 373 9.22 3.98 -14.96
C GLY A 373 9.61 5.02 -13.91
N TYR A 374 8.63 5.50 -13.16
CA TYR A 374 8.71 6.32 -11.95
C TYR A 374 10.12 6.78 -11.54
N GLN A 375 10.34 8.10 -11.52
CA GLN A 375 11.32 8.64 -10.58
C GLN A 375 10.78 8.41 -9.17
N MET A 376 11.05 7.23 -8.63
CA MET A 376 11.31 7.01 -7.21
C MET A 376 12.18 8.19 -6.79
N LYS A 377 11.72 9.01 -5.84
CA LYS A 377 12.62 10.01 -5.26
C LYS A 377 13.80 9.18 -4.77
N ILE A 378 15.01 9.49 -5.24
CA ILE A 378 16.23 8.70 -4.99
C ILE A 378 16.70 8.90 -3.53
N TYR A 379 15.76 8.92 -2.60
CA TYR A 379 15.93 8.97 -1.16
C TYR A 379 15.46 7.68 -0.51
N ASP A 380 15.07 6.66 -1.28
CA ASP A 380 14.32 5.53 -0.73
C ASP A 380 15.17 4.28 -0.48
N ILE A 381 16.37 4.18 -1.07
CA ILE A 381 17.22 2.97 -0.94
C ILE A 381 18.66 3.39 -0.66
N PHE A 382 19.20 2.96 0.47
CA PHE A 382 20.57 3.25 0.85
C PHE A 382 21.32 1.99 1.30
N HIS A 383 22.63 1.98 1.05
CA HIS A 383 23.49 0.85 1.35
C HIS A 383 24.12 1.02 2.74
N SER A 384 23.90 0.03 3.61
CA SER A 384 24.62 -0.12 4.88
C SER A 384 25.80 -1.07 4.70
#